data_AF-A0A6P0Z131-F1
#
_entry.id   AF-A0A6P0Z131-F1
#
_cell.length_a   1.000
_cell.length_b   1.000
_cell.length_c   1.000
_cell.angle_alpha   90.00
_cell.angle_beta   90.00
_cell.angle_gamma   90.00
#
_symmetry.space_group_name_H-M   'P 1'
#
loop_
_entity.id
_entity.type
_entity.pdbx_description
1 polymer ?
#
loop_
_entity_poly.entity_id
_entity_poly.type
_entity_poly.pdbx_seq_one_letter_code
_entity_poly.pdbx_strand_id
1 'polypeptide(L)'
;MALCINPTCSHPNHPNNGVDTRCHACHADLILRGRYRVMRLITNTSGFGKVYEVFERDQPKILKVLKPAYSLHPKAIQLFEQEATVLSRLAHSGVPRIDPEGHKLKAPLWINAR
;
A
#
# COMPACT_ATOMS: atom_id res chain seq x y z
N MET A 1 -8.53 9.14 10.90
CA MET A 1 -7.30 8.58 11.50
C MET A 1 -6.48 7.92 10.39
N ALA A 2 -5.16 8.08 10.38
CA ALA A 2 -4.28 7.41 9.43
C ALA A 2 -3.58 6.22 10.09
N LEU A 3 -3.36 5.17 9.32
CA LEU A 3 -2.68 3.96 9.76
C LEU A 3 -1.19 4.01 9.39
N CYS A 4 -0.31 3.87 10.37
CA CYS A 4 1.10 3.63 10.12
C CYS A 4 1.31 2.18 9.66
N ILE A 5 2.00 1.99 8.53
CA ILE A 5 2.32 0.66 7.99
C ILE A 5 3.75 0.21 8.26
N ASN A 6 4.50 0.97 9.09
CA ASN A 6 5.82 0.53 9.54
C ASN A 6 5.67 -0.75 10.40
N PRO A 7 6.30 -1.88 10.02
CA PRO A 7 6.14 -3.15 10.73
C PRO A 7 6.65 -3.14 12.18
N THR A 8 7.53 -2.20 12.55
CA THR A 8 8.07 -2.07 13.92
C THR A 8 7.35 -1.01 14.75
N CYS A 9 6.26 -0.42 14.25
CA CYS A 9 5.49 0.57 14.99
C CYS A 9 4.74 -0.08 16.15
N SER A 10 4.94 0.43 17.38
CA SER A 10 4.23 -0.02 18.57
C SER A 10 2.75 0.39 18.56
N HIS A 11 2.44 1.60 18.07
CA HIS A 11 1.09 2.18 18.07
C HIS A 11 0.70 2.67 16.66
N PRO A 12 0.36 1.76 15.71
CA PRO A 12 0.16 2.10 14.31
C PRO A 12 -1.11 2.93 14.03
N ASN A 13 -2.15 2.83 14.86
CA ASN A 13 -3.40 3.57 14.73
C ASN A 13 -3.52 4.71 15.77
N HIS A 14 -2.43 5.43 16.00
CA HIS A 14 -2.42 6.53 16.97
C HIS A 14 -3.42 7.63 16.56
N PRO A 15 -4.24 8.20 17.47
CA PRO A 15 -5.27 9.19 17.14
C PRO A 15 -4.76 10.40 16.35
N ASN A 16 -3.56 10.89 16.70
CA ASN A 16 -2.94 12.05 16.06
C ASN A 16 -2.37 11.78 14.66
N ASN A 17 -2.29 10.52 14.21
CA ASN A 17 -1.81 10.21 12.86
C ASN A 17 -2.72 10.80 11.76
N GLY A 18 -3.96 11.19 12.08
CA GLY A 18 -4.88 11.76 11.11
C GLY A 18 -4.48 13.13 10.56
N VAL A 19 -3.77 13.94 11.35
CA VAL A 19 -3.40 15.32 10.98
C VAL A 19 -1.95 15.45 10.54
N ASP A 20 -1.07 14.60 11.07
CA ASP A 20 0.36 14.68 10.81
C ASP A 20 0.82 13.94 9.55
N THR A 21 2.03 14.27 9.11
CA THR A 21 2.73 13.60 8.00
C THR A 21 3.62 12.46 8.50
N ARG A 22 3.88 12.40 9.80
CA ARG A 22 4.71 11.39 10.47
C ARG A 22 3.96 10.73 11.63
N CYS A 23 4.26 9.45 11.85
CA CYS A 23 3.65 8.67 12.91
C CYS A 23 4.12 9.17 14.27
N HIS A 24 3.20 9.40 15.20
CA HIS A 24 3.53 9.83 16.56
C HIS A 24 4.30 8.79 17.36
N ALA A 25 4.15 7.50 17.04
CA ALA A 25 4.73 6.41 17.81
C ALA A 25 6.13 6.00 17.34
N CYS A 26 6.44 6.16 16.05
CA CYS A 26 7.71 5.68 15.48
C CYS A 26 8.36 6.65 14.48
N HIS A 27 7.79 7.83 14.28
CA HIS A 27 8.27 8.88 13.37
C HIS A 27 8.41 8.50 11.88
N ALA A 28 7.94 7.31 11.50
CA ALA A 28 7.87 6.90 10.11
C ALA A 28 6.87 7.76 9.33
N ASP A 29 7.12 7.96 8.04
CA ASP A 29 6.23 8.75 7.19
C ASP A 29 4.86 8.06 7.04
N LEU A 30 3.80 8.83 7.27
CA LEU A 30 2.40 8.39 7.09
C LEU A 30 1.90 8.63 5.66
N ILE A 31 2.64 9.41 4.88
CA ILE A 31 2.34 9.73 3.49
C ILE A 31 3.35 9.03 2.58
N LEU A 32 2.89 7.97 1.93
CA LEU A 32 3.72 7.20 1.02
C LEU A 32 4.02 8.03 -0.23
N ARG A 33 5.33 8.21 -0.50
CA ARG A 33 5.86 9.04 -1.60
C ARG A 33 5.30 10.47 -1.61
N GLY A 34 4.88 10.99 -0.46
CA GLY A 34 4.25 12.32 -0.37
C GLY A 34 2.87 12.43 -1.06
N ARG A 35 2.24 11.30 -1.44
CA ARG A 35 0.98 11.29 -2.20
C ARG A 35 -0.14 10.50 -1.54
N TYR A 36 0.15 9.34 -0.97
CA TYR A 36 -0.88 8.41 -0.52
C TYR A 36 -0.89 8.25 0.99
N ARG A 37 -2.03 8.54 1.62
CA ARG A 37 -2.22 8.35 3.06
C ARG A 37 -2.95 7.04 3.30
N VAL A 38 -2.37 6.16 4.12
CA VAL A 38 -2.99 4.88 4.45
C VAL A 38 -4.04 5.09 5.54
N MET A 39 -5.26 4.58 5.31
CA MET A 39 -6.39 4.77 6.22
C MET A 39 -6.62 3.53 7.08
N ARG A 40 -6.68 2.35 6.45
CA ARG A 40 -6.93 1.09 7.15
C ARG A 40 -6.46 -0.11 6.35
N LEU A 41 -6.28 -1.22 7.07
CA LEU A 41 -6.10 -2.54 6.47
C LEU A 41 -7.46 -3.07 6.00
N ILE A 42 -7.55 -3.51 4.74
CA ILE A 42 -8.72 -4.19 4.19
C ILE A 42 -8.59 -5.69 4.41
N THR A 43 -7.44 -6.28 4.04
CA THR A 43 -7.19 -7.71 4.25
C THR A 43 -5.70 -8.03 4.39
N ASN A 44 -5.38 -8.99 5.26
CA ASN A 44 -4.04 -9.58 5.40
C ASN A 44 -3.98 -11.03 4.88
N THR A 45 -5.07 -11.55 4.30
CA THR A 45 -5.15 -12.94 3.83
C THR A 45 -4.92 -13.08 2.32
N SER A 46 -4.72 -11.98 1.59
CA SER A 46 -4.53 -11.97 0.13
C SER A 46 -3.14 -12.48 -0.28
N GLY A 47 -2.98 -13.81 -0.37
CA GLY A 47 -1.75 -14.45 -0.85
C GLY A 47 -0.50 -13.90 -0.15
N PHE A 48 0.45 -13.39 -0.94
CA PHE A 48 1.71 -12.82 -0.45
C PHE A 48 1.59 -11.39 0.10
N GLY A 49 0.45 -10.73 -0.06
CA GLY A 49 0.27 -9.31 0.22
C GLY A 49 -0.71 -8.98 1.34
N LYS A 50 -0.58 -7.76 1.85
CA LYS A 50 -1.57 -7.02 2.64
C LYS A 50 -2.22 -6.00 1.73
N VAL A 51 -3.54 -5.83 1.84
CA VAL A 51 -4.31 -4.86 1.07
C VAL A 51 -4.82 -3.80 2.03
N TYR A 52 -4.58 -2.54 1.68
CA TYR A 52 -4.98 -1.37 2.44
C TYR A 52 -5.85 -0.45 1.60
N GLU A 53 -6.70 0.29 2.29
CA GLU A 53 -7.36 1.47 1.74
C GLU A 53 -6.43 2.66 1.94
N VAL A 54 -6.17 3.40 0.86
CA VAL A 54 -5.36 4.62 0.88
C VAL A 54 -6.13 5.74 0.20
N PHE A 55 -5.80 6.97 0.57
CA PHE A 55 -6.41 8.17 0.00
C PHE A 55 -5.35 8.99 -0.73
N GLU A 56 -5.72 9.46 -1.90
CA GLU A 56 -5.03 10.53 -2.62
C GLU A 56 -6.02 11.67 -2.84
N ARG A 57 -5.81 12.84 -2.23
CA ARG A 57 -6.68 14.03 -2.43
C ARG A 57 -8.17 13.68 -2.37
N ASP A 58 -8.57 12.97 -1.30
CA ASP A 58 -9.94 12.50 -1.05
C ASP A 58 -10.46 11.38 -1.96
N GLN A 59 -9.66 10.89 -2.90
CA GLN A 59 -10.00 9.72 -3.72
C GLN A 59 -9.50 8.43 -3.08
N PRO A 60 -10.40 7.47 -2.76
CA PRO A 60 -10.02 6.18 -2.22
C PRO A 60 -9.36 5.31 -3.30
N LYS A 61 -8.26 4.69 -2.92
CA LYS A 61 -7.43 3.80 -3.74
C LYS A 61 -7.07 2.56 -2.95
N ILE A 62 -6.61 1.52 -3.64
CA ILE A 62 -6.19 0.27 -3.02
C ILE A 62 -4.67 0.16 -3.10
N LEU A 63 -4.02 0.00 -1.96
CA LEU A 63 -2.59 -0.29 -1.86
C LEU A 63 -2.42 -1.77 -1.51
N LYS A 64 -1.63 -2.52 -2.29
CA LYS A 64 -1.19 -3.86 -1.90
C LYS A 64 0.31 -3.84 -1.60
N VAL A 65 0.68 -4.50 -0.52
CA VAL A 65 2.03 -4.49 0.06
C VAL A 65 2.46 -5.93 0.27
N LEU A 66 3.63 -6.32 -0.24
CA LEU A 66 4.13 -7.67 0.03
C LEU A 66 4.48 -7.79 1.51
N LYS A 67 4.12 -8.93 2.12
CA LYS A 67 4.42 -9.18 3.53
C LYS A 67 5.94 -9.30 3.72
N PRO A 68 6.50 -8.81 4.85
CA PRO A 68 7.93 -8.96 5.15
C PRO A 68 8.42 -10.41 5.11
N ALA A 69 7.60 -11.37 5.50
CA ALA A 69 7.93 -12.80 5.41
C ALA A 69 8.25 -13.28 3.98
N TYR A 70 7.77 -12.57 2.95
CA TYR A 70 7.99 -12.90 1.54
C TYR A 70 8.96 -11.96 0.83
N SER A 71 9.51 -10.94 1.50
CA SER A 71 10.37 -9.93 0.86
C SER A 71 11.74 -10.48 0.44
N LEU A 72 12.14 -11.64 0.95
CA LEU A 72 13.38 -12.32 0.55
C LEU A 72 13.12 -13.57 -0.30
N HIS A 73 11.87 -13.88 -0.62
CA HIS A 73 11.50 -15.01 -1.46
C HIS A 73 11.41 -14.58 -2.93
N PRO A 74 12.38 -14.91 -3.81
CA PRO A 74 12.43 -14.38 -5.16
C PRO A 74 11.18 -14.70 -5.98
N LYS A 75 10.62 -15.91 -5.77
CA LYS A 75 9.38 -16.31 -6.44
C LYS A 75 8.18 -15.49 -6.00
N ALA A 76 8.10 -15.14 -4.71
CA ALA A 76 7.02 -14.31 -4.20
C ALA A 76 7.12 -12.89 -4.74
N ILE A 77 8.34 -12.32 -4.78
CA ILE A 77 8.60 -11.02 -5.42
C ILE A 77 8.20 -11.05 -6.90
N GLN A 78 8.64 -12.07 -7.64
CA GLN A 78 8.33 -12.22 -9.06
C GLN A 78 6.82 -12.29 -9.30
N LEU A 79 6.10 -13.13 -8.55
CA LEU A 79 4.65 -13.29 -8.69
C LEU A 79 3.91 -12.00 -8.30
N PHE A 80 4.43 -11.29 -7.30
CA PHE A 80 3.92 -9.98 -6.91
C PHE A 80 4.06 -9.02 -8.11
N GLU A 81 5.27 -8.79 -8.61
CA GLU A 81 5.52 -7.88 -9.75
C GLU A 81 4.77 -8.27 -11.04
N GLN A 82 4.61 -9.58 -11.29
CA GLN A 82 3.84 -10.10 -12.41
C GLN A 82 2.36 -9.71 -12.33
N GLU A 83 1.75 -9.76 -11.15
CA GLU A 83 0.35 -9.35 -10.94
C GLU A 83 0.15 -7.87 -11.35
N ALA A 84 1.03 -6.98 -10.88
CA ALA A 84 1.00 -5.57 -11.26
C ALA A 84 1.20 -5.35 -12.77
N THR A 85 2.14 -6.09 -13.36
CA THR A 85 2.43 -6.03 -14.80
C THR A 85 1.22 -6.44 -15.63
N VAL A 86 0.55 -7.54 -15.27
CA VAL A 86 -0.65 -8.01 -15.96
C VAL A 86 -1.78 -6.99 -15.82
N LEU A 87 -2.05 -6.52 -14.59
CA LEU A 87 -3.11 -5.53 -14.34
C LEU A 87 -2.89 -4.22 -15.11
N SER A 88 -1.64 -3.76 -15.26
CA SER A 88 -1.33 -2.54 -16.03
C SER A 88 -1.67 -2.62 -17.52
N ARG A 89 -1.78 -3.84 -18.07
CA ARG A 89 -2.10 -4.09 -19.48
C ARG A 89 -3.60 -4.31 -19.70
N LEU A 90 -4.39 -4.44 -18.63
CA LEU A 90 -5.82 -4.66 -18.72
C LEU A 90 -6.56 -3.32 -18.64
N ALA A 91 -7.39 -3.04 -19.64
CA ALA A 91 -8.24 -1.86 -19.69
C ALA A 91 -9.71 -2.28 -19.81
N HIS A 92 -10.34 -2.59 -18.68
CA HIS A 92 -11.73 -3.04 -18.64
C HIS A 92 -12.46 -2.44 -17.43
N SER A 93 -13.75 -2.14 -17.55
CA SER A 93 -14.55 -1.50 -16.47
C SER A 93 -14.69 -2.39 -15.23
N GLY A 94 -14.69 -3.71 -15.40
CA GLY A 94 -14.71 -4.68 -14.30
C GLY A 94 -13.33 -5.02 -13.70
N VAL A 95 -12.24 -4.44 -14.20
CA VAL A 95 -10.88 -4.74 -13.74
C VAL A 95 -10.23 -3.46 -13.19
N PRO A 96 -9.74 -3.45 -11.93
CA PRO A 96 -9.06 -2.29 -11.37
C PRO A 96 -7.83 -1.89 -12.18
N ARG A 97 -7.63 -0.59 -12.36
CA ARG A 97 -6.46 -0.05 -13.07
C ARG A 97 -5.31 0.24 -12.10
N ILE A 98 -4.08 -0.01 -12.54
CA ILE A 98 -2.87 0.35 -11.79
C ILE A 98 -2.66 1.88 -11.88
N ASP A 99 -2.29 2.53 -10.77
CA ASP A 99 -1.78 3.89 -10.80
C ASP A 99 -0.31 3.87 -11.31
N PRO A 100 0.00 4.49 -12.46
CA PRO A 100 1.34 4.44 -13.06
C PRO A 100 2.45 4.97 -12.13
N GLU A 101 2.12 5.96 -11.31
CA GLU A 101 3.04 6.56 -10.34
C GLU A 101 3.05 5.76 -9.02
N GLY A 102 1.97 5.05 -8.72
CA GLY A 102 1.89 4.07 -7.63
C GLY A 102 2.70 2.80 -7.86
N HIS A 103 2.94 2.42 -9.12
CA HIS A 103 3.75 1.23 -9.46
C HIS A 103 5.25 1.43 -9.18
N LYS A 104 5.76 2.68 -9.25
CA LYS A 104 7.18 3.01 -9.03
C LYS A 104 7.63 2.94 -7.56
N LEU A 105 6.77 2.45 -6.66
CA LEU A 105 7.16 2.20 -5.28
C LEU A 105 8.23 1.10 -5.27
N LYS A 106 9.51 1.47 -5.13
CA LYS A 106 10.62 0.53 -4.90
C LYS A 106 10.18 -0.51 -3.86
N ALA A 107 10.40 -1.78 -4.23
CA ALA A 107 9.84 -2.98 -3.65
C ALA A 107 9.51 -2.92 -2.14
N PRO A 108 8.36 -3.48 -1.69
CA PRO A 108 7.27 -4.05 -2.49
C PRO A 108 5.90 -3.48 -2.05
N LEU A 109 5.48 -2.42 -2.74
CA LEU A 109 4.19 -1.75 -2.60
C LEU A 109 3.62 -1.46 -4.01
N TRP A 110 2.31 -1.55 -4.24
CA TRP A 110 1.67 -0.99 -5.45
C TRP A 110 0.28 -0.44 -5.16
N ILE A 111 -0.15 0.55 -5.95
CA ILE A 111 -1.40 1.27 -5.74
C ILE A 111 -2.28 1.20 -6.99
N ASN A 112 -3.56 0.91 -6.80
CA ASN A 112 -4.56 0.87 -7.84
C ASN A 112 -5.42 2.14 -7.78
N ALA A 113 -5.74 2.68 -8.95
CA ALA A 113 -6.82 3.65 -9.10
C ALA A 113 -8.14 2.87 -9.14
N ARG A 114 -9.06 3.20 -8.23
CA ARG A 114 -10.45 2.74 -8.34
C ARG A 114 -11.21 3.71 -9.26
#